data_AF-A0A1A9NBM1-F1
#
_entry.id   AF-A0A1A9NBM1-F1
#
_cell.length_a   1.000
_cell.length_b   1.000
_cell.length_c   1.000
_cell.angle_alpha   90.00
_cell.angle_beta   90.00
_cell.angle_gamma   90.00
#
_symmetry.space_group_name_H-M   'P 1'
#
loop_
_entity.id
_entity.type
_entity.pdbx_description
1 polymer ?
#
loop_
_entity_poly.entity_id
_entity_poly.type
_entity_poly.pdbx_seq_one_letter_code
_entity_poly.pdbx_strand_id
1 'polypeptide(L)'
;MNFYENFTADQRVQIGTGHTFDIPAFPDTTGSSNEAQVVASALWSHVSDYVPQVNAIKADRRFSDYGRAEHIDPIAETAHLRLVGGWHNLSSFEKSVDMREKALVGVPTVDPANFMVQLEDREIREWWSRQDVPTRAEQMRLMAQGGEAERIALAVLRSPIPQGDVEKTTFRAMWEDSRRAANPIEAERIALGRKSIEWAERNLQYASTVIKSVSGWDKERILKHALTAQGGTFKPYAAKLGFSKQDIAQAELRMTNRR
;
A
#
# COMPACT_ATOMS: atom_id res chain seq x y z
N MET A 1 17.72 23.70 7.57
CA MET A 1 16.74 23.28 8.58
C MET A 1 16.38 21.86 8.24
N ASN A 2 16.83 20.86 9.02
CA ASN A 2 16.52 19.45 8.77
C ASN A 2 15.04 19.20 9.12
N PHE A 3 14.15 19.46 8.15
CA PHE A 3 12.69 19.44 8.34
C PHE A 3 12.11 18.05 8.65
N TYR A 4 12.90 16.97 8.54
CA TYR A 4 12.37 15.62 8.37
C TYR A 4 12.90 14.58 9.35
N GLU A 5 13.61 15.01 10.40
CA GLU A 5 14.25 14.04 11.29
C GLU A 5 13.24 13.21 12.07
N ASN A 6 12.05 13.72 12.38
CA ASN A 6 11.04 12.96 13.11
C ASN A 6 9.65 13.53 12.83
N PHE A 7 8.84 12.89 11.98
CA PHE A 7 7.42 13.23 11.76
C PHE A 7 6.58 12.93 13.03
N THR A 8 7.04 13.29 14.23
CA THR A 8 6.47 12.90 15.52
C THR A 8 5.27 13.73 15.94
N ALA A 9 4.95 14.78 15.19
CA ALA A 9 3.79 15.63 15.39
C ALA A 9 3.16 15.98 14.05
N ASP A 10 1.90 16.42 14.06
CA ASP A 10 1.26 16.99 12.89
C ASP A 10 2.05 18.22 12.44
N GLN A 11 2.40 18.26 11.16
CA GLN A 11 3.21 19.31 10.57
C GLN A 11 2.44 19.98 9.45
N ARG A 12 2.22 21.29 9.59
CA ARG A 12 1.76 22.10 8.47
C ARG A 12 2.96 22.45 7.60
N VAL A 13 2.97 21.93 6.39
CA VAL A 13 4.05 22.17 5.43
C VAL A 13 3.61 23.23 4.43
N GLN A 14 4.43 24.28 4.29
CA GLN A 14 4.27 25.32 3.29
C GLN A 14 5.43 25.24 2.30
N ILE A 15 5.11 25.00 1.03
CA ILE A 15 6.10 24.90 -0.05
C ILE A 15 5.86 26.03 -1.05
N GLY A 16 6.85 26.93 -1.14
CA GLY A 16 6.75 28.15 -1.93
C GLY A 16 5.60 29.05 -1.47
N THR A 17 4.96 29.73 -2.42
CA THR A 17 3.90 30.71 -2.14
C THR A 17 2.48 30.17 -2.22
N GLY A 18 2.28 28.92 -2.67
CA GLY A 18 0.93 28.43 -3.05
C GLY A 18 0.56 27.02 -2.59
N HIS A 19 1.47 26.24 -2.02
CA HIS A 19 1.16 24.90 -1.54
C HIS A 19 1.22 24.85 -0.02
N THR A 20 0.08 24.57 0.60
CA THR A 20 -0.02 24.32 2.04
C THR A 20 -0.83 23.05 2.25
N PHE A 21 -0.31 22.14 3.06
CA PHE A 21 -0.99 20.90 3.41
C PHE A 21 -0.51 20.45 4.79
N ASP A 22 -1.35 19.66 5.44
CA ASP A 22 -1.06 19.11 6.75
C ASP A 22 -0.56 17.67 6.57
N ILE A 23 0.67 17.42 7.03
CA ILE A 23 1.23 16.09 7.15
C ILE A 23 0.88 15.59 8.56
N PRO A 24 0.09 14.50 8.68
CA PRO A 24 -0.20 13.94 9.99
C PRO A 24 1.06 13.38 10.65
N ALA A 25 1.06 13.30 11.98
CA ALA A 25 2.10 12.62 12.73
C ALA A 25 2.24 11.16 12.26
N PHE A 26 3.48 10.68 12.24
CA PHE A 26 3.82 9.31 11.96
C PHE A 26 3.23 8.41 13.05
N PRO A 27 2.53 7.32 12.69
CA PRO A 27 1.77 6.51 13.64
C PRO A 27 2.64 5.70 14.61
N ASP A 28 3.95 5.59 14.39
CA ASP A 28 4.88 4.89 15.28
C ASP A 28 5.85 5.86 15.97
N THR A 29 5.71 6.01 17.29
CA THR A 29 6.63 6.81 18.12
C THR A 29 7.67 5.96 18.85
N THR A 30 7.67 4.64 18.65
CA THR A 30 8.48 3.69 19.44
C THR A 30 9.87 3.44 18.87
N GLY A 31 10.22 4.06 17.74
CA GLY A 31 11.59 4.07 17.21
C GLY A 31 11.97 2.81 16.44
N SER A 32 11.02 1.95 16.04
CA SER A 32 11.30 0.94 15.04
C SER A 32 11.54 1.65 13.70
N SER A 33 12.73 1.49 13.11
CA SER A 33 13.06 2.11 11.82
C SER A 33 12.08 1.58 10.77
N ASN A 34 11.09 2.39 10.43
CA ASN A 34 10.01 1.97 9.56
C ASN A 34 10.29 2.49 8.15
N GLU A 35 10.43 1.58 7.20
CA GLU A 35 10.79 1.87 5.81
C GLU A 35 9.83 2.89 5.17
N ALA A 36 8.57 2.92 5.60
CA ALA A 36 7.59 3.91 5.16
C ALA A 36 7.99 5.35 5.53
N GLN A 37 8.53 5.56 6.75
CA GLN A 37 9.05 6.85 7.18
C GLN A 37 10.26 7.26 6.34
N VAL A 38 11.19 6.33 6.12
CA VAL A 38 12.40 6.58 5.31
C VAL A 38 12.03 7.01 3.89
N VAL A 39 11.09 6.30 3.25
CA VAL A 39 10.60 6.63 1.91
C VAL A 39 9.98 8.02 1.86
N ALA A 40 9.11 8.36 2.81
CA ALA A 40 8.45 9.67 2.85
C ALA A 40 9.44 10.81 3.14
N SER A 41 10.33 10.65 4.13
CA SER A 41 11.36 11.65 4.46
C SER A 41 12.29 11.89 3.28
N ALA A 42 12.73 10.83 2.60
CA ALA A 42 13.59 10.95 1.42
C ALA A 42 12.91 11.70 0.28
N LEU A 43 11.62 11.44 0.03
CA LEU A 43 10.88 12.17 -1.01
C LEU A 43 10.71 13.64 -0.63
N TRP A 44 10.32 13.94 0.60
CA TRP A 44 10.10 15.32 1.02
C TRP A 44 11.38 16.14 1.05
N SER A 45 12.51 15.55 1.44
CA SER A 45 13.83 16.15 1.29
C SER A 45 14.09 16.56 -0.16
N HIS A 46 13.76 15.67 -1.10
CA HIS A 46 13.89 15.97 -2.52
C HIS A 46 12.92 17.08 -2.98
N VAL A 47 11.67 17.08 -2.51
CA VAL A 47 10.70 18.14 -2.86
C VAL A 47 11.15 19.50 -2.32
N SER A 48 11.72 19.56 -1.11
CA SER A 48 12.22 20.82 -0.53
C SER A 48 13.39 21.41 -1.31
N ASP A 49 14.19 20.58 -1.99
CA ASP A 49 15.25 21.06 -2.88
C ASP A 49 14.71 21.40 -4.28
N TYR A 50 13.77 20.60 -4.77
CA TYR A 50 13.19 20.71 -6.11
C TYR A 50 12.46 22.03 -6.34
N VAL A 51 11.55 22.40 -5.43
CA VAL A 51 10.67 23.56 -5.64
C VAL A 51 11.44 24.89 -5.70
N PRO A 52 12.38 25.18 -4.77
CA PRO A 52 13.20 26.38 -4.85
C PRO A 52 14.03 26.45 -6.14
N GLN A 53 14.60 25.33 -6.60
CA GLN A 53 15.38 25.29 -7.83
C GLN A 53 14.54 25.66 -9.06
N VAL A 54 13.37 25.04 -9.21
CA VAL A 54 12.48 25.37 -10.34
C VAL A 54 11.99 26.82 -10.26
N ASN A 55 11.64 27.31 -9.07
CA ASN A 55 11.20 28.69 -8.89
C ASN A 55 12.31 29.69 -9.22
N ALA A 56 13.57 29.40 -8.85
CA ALA A 56 14.71 30.24 -9.20
C ALA A 56 14.90 30.34 -10.72
N ILE A 57 14.79 29.22 -11.44
CA ILE A 57 14.89 29.21 -12.91
C ILE A 57 13.72 29.97 -13.55
N LYS A 58 12.49 29.79 -13.06
CA LYS A 58 11.31 30.51 -13.56
C LYS A 58 11.43 32.02 -13.37
N ALA A 59 11.97 32.45 -12.24
CA ALA A 59 12.12 33.87 -11.90
C ALA A 59 13.33 34.55 -12.58
N ASP A 60 14.31 33.78 -13.07
CA ASP A 60 15.48 34.34 -13.72
C ASP A 60 15.13 34.93 -15.10
N ARG A 61 15.26 36.26 -15.20
CA ARG A 61 14.95 37.05 -16.40
C ARG A 61 15.95 36.85 -17.55
N ARG A 62 17.10 36.20 -17.29
CA ARG A 62 18.12 35.94 -18.32
C ARG A 62 17.73 34.81 -19.26
N PHE A 63 16.82 33.94 -18.85
CA PHE A 63 16.36 32.83 -19.69
C PHE A 63 15.18 33.24 -20.56
N SER A 64 15.23 32.82 -21.83
CA SER A 64 14.03 32.76 -22.68
C SER A 64 13.08 31.66 -22.18
N ASP A 65 11.86 31.63 -22.68
CA ASP A 65 10.90 30.56 -22.34
C ASP A 65 11.45 29.17 -22.71
N TYR A 66 12.11 29.07 -23.87
CA TYR A 66 12.80 27.85 -24.29
C TYR A 66 13.93 27.48 -23.32
N GLY A 67 14.80 28.42 -22.96
CA GLY A 67 15.91 28.16 -22.04
C GLY A 67 15.42 27.76 -20.65
N ARG A 68 14.33 28.35 -20.15
CA ARG A 68 13.69 27.92 -18.89
C ARG A 68 13.22 26.48 -18.96
N ALA A 69 12.53 26.10 -20.05
CA ALA A 69 12.08 24.74 -20.24
C ALA A 69 13.26 23.76 -20.26
N GLU A 70 14.31 24.05 -21.04
CA GLU A 70 15.51 23.22 -21.16
C GLU A 70 16.22 22.99 -19.82
N HIS A 71 16.29 24.01 -18.95
CA HIS A 71 16.90 23.88 -17.62
C HIS A 71 16.01 23.20 -16.58
N ILE A 72 14.69 23.40 -16.65
CA ILE A 72 13.74 22.78 -15.71
C ILE A 72 13.57 21.29 -16.02
N ASP A 73 13.67 20.90 -17.28
CA ASP A 73 13.36 19.56 -17.75
C ASP A 73 14.12 18.43 -17.06
N PRO A 74 15.47 18.45 -16.96
CA PRO A 74 16.21 17.37 -16.28
C PRO A 74 15.93 17.32 -14.77
N ILE A 75 15.59 18.46 -14.17
CA ILE A 75 15.24 18.54 -12.75
C ILE A 75 13.84 17.92 -12.54
N ALA A 76 12.89 18.26 -13.41
CA ALA A 76 11.55 17.68 -13.40
C ALA A 76 11.60 16.16 -13.63
N GLU A 77 12.43 15.70 -14.58
CA GLU A 77 12.64 14.27 -14.82
C GLU A 77 13.14 13.55 -13.58
N THR A 78 14.16 14.10 -12.92
CA THR A 78 14.70 13.54 -11.67
C THR A 78 13.63 13.49 -10.57
N ALA A 79 12.82 14.55 -10.42
CA ALA A 79 11.75 14.60 -9.43
C ALA A 79 10.66 13.55 -9.66
N HIS A 80 10.20 13.40 -10.91
CA HIS A 80 9.24 12.35 -11.28
C HIS A 80 9.83 10.96 -11.09
N LEU A 81 11.12 10.75 -11.43
CA LEU A 81 11.81 9.48 -11.21
C LEU A 81 11.86 9.11 -9.72
N ARG A 82 12.21 10.07 -8.85
CA ARG A 82 12.26 9.88 -7.39
C ARG A 82 10.88 9.61 -6.81
N LEU A 83 9.85 10.30 -7.29
CA LEU A 83 8.47 10.06 -6.88
C LEU A 83 8.04 8.62 -7.18
N VAL A 84 8.28 8.14 -8.40
CA VAL A 84 7.87 6.77 -8.78
C VAL A 84 8.76 5.71 -8.11
N GLY A 85 10.04 6.01 -7.91
CA GLY A 85 10.93 5.19 -7.08
C GLY A 85 10.45 5.08 -5.63
N GLY A 86 9.88 6.15 -5.06
CA GLY A 86 9.24 6.14 -3.74
C GLY A 86 8.08 5.15 -3.66
N TRP A 87 7.17 5.18 -4.64
CA TRP A 87 6.09 4.18 -4.76
C TRP A 87 6.61 2.75 -4.89
N HIS A 88 7.66 2.56 -5.68
CA HIS A 88 8.29 1.25 -5.84
C HIS A 88 8.86 0.71 -4.53
N ASN A 89 9.59 1.54 -3.79
CA ASN A 89 10.18 1.16 -2.51
C ASN A 89 9.11 0.86 -1.45
N LEU A 90 8.04 1.67 -1.41
CA LEU A 90 6.91 1.44 -0.50
C LEU A 90 6.19 0.12 -0.79
N SER A 91 6.05 -0.26 -2.06
CA SER A 91 5.44 -1.53 -2.46
C SER A 91 6.21 -2.76 -1.96
N SER A 92 7.54 -2.67 -1.84
CA SER A 92 8.34 -3.75 -1.23
C SER A 92 8.04 -3.92 0.26
N PHE A 93 7.83 -2.81 0.98
CA PHE A 93 7.43 -2.85 2.38
C PHE A 93 6.00 -3.36 2.56
N GLU A 94 5.06 -2.93 1.69
CA GLU A 94 3.69 -3.43 1.65
C GLU A 94 3.65 -4.95 1.49
N LYS A 95 4.43 -5.51 0.56
CA LYS A 95 4.58 -6.96 0.39
C LYS A 95 5.13 -7.66 1.63
N SER A 96 6.07 -7.03 2.34
CA SER A 96 6.61 -7.57 3.61
C SER A 96 5.51 -7.68 4.68
N VAL A 97 4.71 -6.64 4.84
CA VAL A 97 3.57 -6.64 5.78
C VAL A 97 2.51 -7.66 5.34
N ASP A 98 2.20 -7.75 4.05
CA ASP A 98 1.28 -8.76 3.49
C ASP A 98 1.75 -10.19 3.77
N MET A 99 3.04 -10.48 3.60
CA MET A 99 3.59 -11.80 3.88
C MET A 99 3.48 -12.15 5.37
N ARG A 100 3.77 -11.20 6.26
CA ARG A 100 3.66 -11.39 7.71
C ARG A 100 2.20 -11.59 8.13
N GLU A 101 1.28 -10.82 7.58
CA GLU A 101 -0.15 -11.01 7.82
C GLU A 101 -0.64 -12.35 7.31
N LYS A 102 -0.25 -12.74 6.09
CA LYS A 102 -0.55 -14.07 5.56
C LYS A 102 0.04 -15.19 6.42
N ALA A 103 1.23 -15.01 6.99
CA ALA A 103 1.84 -15.98 7.89
C ALA A 103 1.09 -16.07 9.23
N LEU A 104 0.61 -14.95 9.76
CA LEU A 104 -0.11 -14.89 11.02
C LEU A 104 -1.52 -15.50 10.91
N VAL A 105 -2.27 -15.10 9.87
CA VAL A 105 -3.69 -15.42 9.73
C VAL A 105 -4.04 -16.32 8.55
N GLY A 106 -3.04 -16.81 7.82
CA GLY A 106 -3.23 -17.80 6.75
C GLY A 106 -3.88 -19.06 7.31
N VAL A 107 -4.83 -19.63 6.56
CA VAL A 107 -5.41 -20.94 6.93
C VAL A 107 -4.37 -22.00 6.56
N PRO A 108 -3.83 -22.76 7.53
CA PRO A 108 -2.80 -23.75 7.26
C PRO A 108 -3.36 -24.87 6.38
N THR A 109 -2.61 -25.27 5.36
CA THR A 109 -2.93 -26.44 4.55
C THR A 109 -2.68 -27.73 5.33
N VAL A 110 -3.50 -28.75 5.09
CA VAL A 110 -3.24 -30.09 5.63
C VAL A 110 -2.33 -30.83 4.67
N ASP A 111 -1.31 -31.50 5.20
CA ASP A 111 -0.46 -32.41 4.41
C ASP A 111 -1.34 -33.53 3.81
N PRO A 112 -1.30 -33.75 2.48
CA PRO A 112 -2.00 -34.86 1.84
C PRO A 112 -1.70 -36.24 2.45
N ALA A 113 -0.53 -36.43 3.06
CA ALA A 113 -0.16 -37.68 3.73
C ALA A 113 -0.78 -37.83 5.14
N ASN A 114 -1.27 -36.74 5.75
CA ASN A 114 -1.91 -36.79 7.08
C ASN A 114 -3.40 -37.14 6.95
N PHE A 115 -3.68 -38.42 6.73
CA PHE A 115 -5.03 -38.95 6.57
C PHE A 115 -5.94 -38.66 7.76
N MET A 116 -5.41 -38.73 9.00
CA MET A 116 -6.21 -38.54 10.21
C MET A 116 -6.80 -37.13 10.29
N VAL A 117 -5.99 -36.10 10.05
CA VAL A 117 -6.48 -34.70 10.08
C VAL A 117 -7.49 -34.45 8.95
N GLN A 118 -7.31 -35.07 7.78
CA GLN A 118 -8.28 -34.94 6.68
C GLN A 118 -9.61 -35.61 7.01
N LEU A 119 -9.58 -36.77 7.67
CA LEU A 119 -10.78 -37.48 8.12
C LEU A 119 -11.53 -36.66 9.17
N GLU A 120 -10.84 -36.13 10.17
CA GLU A 120 -11.43 -35.27 11.19
C GLU A 120 -12.05 -33.99 10.58
N ASP A 121 -11.32 -33.31 9.69
CA ASP A 121 -11.84 -32.14 8.99
C ASP A 121 -13.10 -32.49 8.17
N ARG A 122 -13.14 -33.70 7.58
CA ARG A 122 -14.33 -34.18 6.86
C ARG A 122 -15.50 -34.44 7.80
N GLU A 123 -15.28 -35.13 8.91
CA GLU A 123 -16.33 -35.43 9.90
C GLU A 123 -16.94 -34.15 10.47
N ILE A 124 -16.10 -33.15 10.79
CA ILE A 124 -16.55 -31.84 11.27
C ILE A 124 -17.40 -31.13 10.22
N ARG A 125 -16.98 -31.15 8.95
CA ARG A 125 -17.75 -30.54 7.84
C ARG A 125 -19.07 -31.26 7.60
N GLU A 126 -19.07 -32.59 7.64
CA GLU A 126 -20.30 -33.38 7.49
C GLU A 126 -21.27 -33.11 8.65
N TRP A 127 -20.77 -33.06 9.87
CA TRP A 127 -21.57 -32.68 11.03
C TRP A 127 -22.14 -31.26 10.90
N TRP A 128 -21.31 -30.29 10.50
CA TRP A 128 -21.71 -28.89 10.30
C TRP A 128 -22.80 -28.73 9.24
N SER A 129 -22.61 -29.36 8.08
CA SER A 129 -23.56 -29.27 6.96
C SER A 129 -24.91 -29.95 7.21
N ARG A 130 -24.98 -30.88 8.17
CA ARG A 130 -26.23 -31.52 8.59
C ARG A 130 -27.06 -30.68 9.57
N GLN A 131 -26.47 -29.62 10.15
CA GLN A 131 -27.19 -28.73 11.07
C GLN A 131 -28.16 -27.83 10.29
N ASP A 132 -29.33 -27.58 10.87
CA ASP A 132 -30.25 -26.58 10.34
C ASP A 132 -29.69 -25.16 10.54
N VAL A 133 -30.25 -24.18 9.82
CA VAL A 133 -29.77 -22.79 9.86
C VAL A 133 -29.85 -22.18 11.26
N PRO A 134 -30.93 -22.34 12.04
CA PRO A 134 -31.00 -21.82 13.41
C PRO A 134 -29.91 -22.41 14.32
N THR A 135 -29.66 -23.72 14.24
CA THR A 135 -28.62 -24.36 15.05
C THR A 135 -27.23 -23.87 14.64
N ARG A 136 -26.95 -23.73 13.35
CA ARG A 136 -25.66 -23.16 12.89
C ARG A 136 -25.45 -21.74 13.39
N ALA A 137 -26.48 -20.89 13.31
CA ALA A 137 -26.40 -19.52 13.79
C ALA A 137 -26.13 -19.45 15.31
N GLU A 138 -26.81 -20.28 16.10
CA GLU A 138 -26.60 -20.36 17.55
C GLU A 138 -25.21 -20.92 17.88
N GLN A 139 -24.76 -21.96 17.17
CA GLN A 139 -23.42 -22.54 17.34
C GLN A 139 -22.33 -21.52 17.00
N MET A 140 -22.46 -20.75 15.92
CA MET A 140 -21.54 -19.66 15.59
C MET A 140 -21.51 -18.59 16.70
N ARG A 141 -22.68 -18.24 17.25
CA ARG A 141 -22.79 -17.29 18.38
C ARG A 141 -22.07 -17.81 19.63
N LEU A 142 -22.26 -19.08 19.98
CA LEU A 142 -21.61 -19.71 21.13
C LEU A 142 -20.09 -19.85 20.93
N MET A 143 -19.66 -20.20 19.72
CA MET A 143 -18.25 -20.26 19.33
C MET A 143 -17.56 -18.90 19.38
N ALA A 144 -18.26 -17.81 19.05
CA ALA A 144 -17.72 -16.47 19.26
C ALA A 144 -17.49 -16.13 20.74
N GLN A 145 -18.10 -16.88 21.66
CA GLN A 145 -18.00 -16.70 23.12
C GLN A 145 -17.05 -17.70 23.80
N GLY A 146 -16.63 -18.77 23.13
CA GLY A 146 -15.85 -19.87 23.71
C GLY A 146 -14.70 -20.38 22.81
N GLY A 147 -13.56 -20.76 23.40
CA GLY A 147 -12.32 -21.10 22.69
C GLY A 147 -12.32 -22.39 21.85
N GLU A 148 -13.38 -23.22 21.89
CA GLU A 148 -13.48 -24.46 21.10
C GLU A 148 -13.80 -24.23 19.60
N ALA A 149 -14.03 -22.98 19.22
CA ALA A 149 -14.40 -22.57 17.86
C ALA A 149 -13.33 -22.82 16.78
N GLU A 150 -12.06 -22.87 17.17
CA GLU A 150 -10.94 -22.81 16.22
C GLU A 150 -10.89 -24.05 15.31
N ARG A 151 -11.15 -25.24 15.84
CA ARG A 151 -11.09 -26.48 15.06
C ARG A 151 -12.19 -26.56 14.01
N ILE A 152 -13.40 -26.11 14.36
CA ILE A 152 -14.55 -26.07 13.44
C ILE A 152 -14.32 -25.00 12.37
N ALA A 153 -13.91 -23.80 12.78
CA ALA A 153 -13.56 -22.73 11.84
C ALA A 153 -12.50 -23.18 10.83
N LEU A 154 -11.47 -23.88 11.30
CA LEU A 154 -10.38 -24.39 10.46
C LEU A 154 -10.86 -25.45 9.46
N ALA A 155 -11.60 -26.46 9.92
CA ALA A 155 -12.13 -27.53 9.07
C ALA A 155 -13.06 -26.98 7.98
N VAL A 156 -13.89 -26.00 8.36
CA VAL A 156 -14.81 -25.28 7.46
C VAL A 156 -14.03 -24.43 6.46
N LEU A 157 -13.05 -23.62 6.88
CA LEU A 157 -12.25 -22.78 5.99
C LEU A 157 -11.37 -23.57 5.01
N ARG A 158 -10.99 -24.81 5.36
CA ARG A 158 -10.26 -25.74 4.47
C ARG A 158 -11.16 -26.49 3.48
N SER A 159 -12.48 -26.34 3.59
CA SER A 159 -13.42 -27.02 2.70
C SER A 159 -13.17 -26.65 1.24
N PRO A 160 -13.04 -27.63 0.33
CA PRO A 160 -13.04 -27.37 -1.10
C PRO A 160 -14.45 -27.05 -1.63
N ILE A 161 -15.50 -27.35 -0.85
CA ILE A 161 -16.89 -27.11 -1.22
C ILE A 161 -17.23 -25.63 -0.98
N PRO A 162 -17.82 -24.92 -1.96
CA PRO A 162 -18.27 -23.55 -1.78
C PRO A 162 -19.22 -23.43 -0.59
N GLN A 163 -18.98 -22.43 0.26
CA GLN A 163 -19.82 -22.10 1.40
C GLN A 163 -20.62 -20.84 1.12
N GLY A 164 -21.70 -20.63 1.87
CA GLY A 164 -22.39 -19.34 1.85
C GLY A 164 -21.46 -18.23 2.32
N ASP A 165 -21.57 -17.06 1.68
CA ASP A 165 -20.65 -15.93 1.92
C ASP A 165 -20.61 -15.50 3.39
N VAL A 166 -21.76 -15.52 4.08
CA VAL A 166 -21.88 -15.11 5.49
C VAL A 166 -21.15 -16.08 6.45
N GLU A 167 -21.26 -17.39 6.21
CA GLU A 167 -20.60 -18.39 7.07
C GLU A 167 -19.09 -18.32 6.91
N LYS A 168 -18.63 -18.29 5.65
CA LYS A 168 -17.20 -18.24 5.33
C LYS A 168 -16.54 -16.97 5.88
N THR A 169 -17.20 -15.82 5.76
CA THR A 169 -16.70 -14.55 6.31
C THR A 169 -16.65 -14.57 7.83
N THR A 170 -17.66 -15.14 8.49
CA THR A 170 -17.69 -15.23 9.96
C THR A 170 -16.60 -16.16 10.50
N PHE A 171 -16.47 -17.38 9.95
CA PHE A 171 -15.40 -18.30 10.37
C PHE A 171 -14.02 -17.75 10.06
N ARG A 172 -13.87 -17.02 8.95
CA ARG A 172 -12.63 -16.31 8.64
C ARG A 172 -12.31 -15.29 9.73
N ALA A 173 -13.25 -14.41 10.07
CA ALA A 173 -13.04 -13.41 11.12
C ALA A 173 -12.66 -14.05 12.47
N MET A 174 -13.40 -15.10 12.89
CA MET A 174 -13.10 -15.82 14.13
C MET A 174 -11.70 -16.44 14.15
N TRP A 175 -11.28 -17.02 13.02
CA TRP A 175 -9.92 -17.54 12.86
C TRP A 175 -8.88 -16.42 12.98
N GLU A 176 -9.04 -15.32 12.24
CA GLU A 176 -8.12 -14.19 12.29
C GLU A 176 -8.01 -13.60 13.70
N ASP A 177 -9.15 -13.44 14.39
CA ASP A 177 -9.21 -12.91 15.75
C ASP A 177 -8.51 -13.83 16.75
N SER A 178 -8.73 -15.15 16.68
CA SER A 178 -8.01 -16.13 17.51
C SER A 178 -6.49 -16.04 17.26
N ARG A 179 -6.06 -16.02 16.00
CA ARG A 179 -4.63 -15.95 15.64
C ARG A 179 -3.97 -14.67 16.11
N ARG A 180 -4.66 -13.53 16.02
CA ARG A 180 -4.19 -12.23 16.50
C ARG A 180 -4.15 -12.19 18.03
N ALA A 181 -5.16 -12.73 18.71
CA ALA A 181 -5.18 -12.84 20.17
C ALA A 181 -4.05 -13.73 20.71
N ALA A 182 -3.71 -14.80 19.99
CA ALA A 182 -2.59 -15.68 20.32
C ALA A 182 -1.21 -15.07 20.05
N ASN A 183 -1.10 -14.07 19.16
CA ASN A 183 0.16 -13.40 18.81
C ASN A 183 0.01 -11.88 18.79
N PRO A 184 -0.31 -11.25 19.95
CA PRO A 184 -0.73 -9.85 20.00
C PRO A 184 0.37 -8.88 19.54
N ILE A 185 1.63 -9.17 19.85
CA ILE A 185 2.78 -8.33 19.45
C ILE A 185 2.93 -8.31 17.92
N GLU A 186 2.79 -9.47 17.25
CA GLU A 186 2.91 -9.54 15.80
C GLU A 186 1.70 -8.90 15.11
N ALA A 187 0.50 -9.11 15.65
CA ALA A 187 -0.71 -8.43 15.18
C ALA A 187 -0.60 -6.91 15.28
N GLU A 188 -0.08 -6.39 16.40
CA GLU A 188 0.17 -4.97 16.60
C GLU A 188 1.20 -4.43 15.60
N ARG A 189 2.31 -5.14 15.39
CA ARG A 189 3.34 -4.76 14.39
C ARG A 189 2.79 -4.71 12.98
N ILE A 190 1.93 -5.67 12.59
CA ILE A 190 1.25 -5.65 11.29
C ILE A 190 0.32 -4.45 11.19
N ALA A 191 -0.53 -4.22 12.19
CA ALA A 191 -1.44 -3.09 12.22
C ALA A 191 -0.71 -1.75 12.14
N LEU A 192 0.41 -1.62 12.84
CA LEU A 192 1.28 -0.45 12.77
C LEU A 192 1.90 -0.30 11.37
N GLY A 193 2.41 -1.39 10.79
CA GLY A 193 2.92 -1.42 9.41
C GLY A 193 1.88 -0.93 8.40
N ARG A 194 0.62 -1.37 8.51
CA ARG A 194 -0.49 -0.90 7.66
C ARG A 194 -0.72 0.61 7.79
N LYS A 195 -0.78 1.11 9.03
CA LYS A 195 -0.92 2.55 9.29
C LYS A 195 0.25 3.35 8.73
N SER A 196 1.47 2.85 8.86
CA SER A 196 2.67 3.49 8.31
C SER A 196 2.68 3.51 6.79
N ILE A 197 2.22 2.43 6.13
CA ILE A 197 2.04 2.40 4.67
C ILE A 197 1.04 3.46 4.25
N GLU A 198 -0.17 3.48 4.84
CA GLU A 198 -1.19 4.47 4.52
C GLU A 198 -0.69 5.90 4.71
N TRP A 199 0.03 6.15 5.81
CA TRP A 199 0.66 7.43 6.07
C TRP A 199 1.67 7.81 4.96
N ALA A 200 2.52 6.88 4.53
CA ALA A 200 3.49 7.14 3.46
C ALA A 200 2.79 7.35 2.10
N GLU A 201 1.74 6.59 1.79
CA GLU A 201 0.96 6.77 0.55
C GLU A 201 0.37 8.18 0.46
N ARG A 202 -0.21 8.69 1.56
CA ARG A 202 -0.74 10.06 1.62
C ARG A 202 0.37 11.09 1.36
N ASN A 203 1.54 10.90 1.97
CA ASN A 203 2.70 11.77 1.77
C ASN A 203 3.20 11.75 0.31
N LEU A 204 3.31 10.57 -0.30
CA LEU A 204 3.67 10.42 -1.71
C LEU A 204 2.64 11.10 -2.64
N GLN A 205 1.35 11.05 -2.30
CA GLN A 205 0.30 11.75 -3.07
C GLN A 205 0.41 13.28 -2.98
N TYR A 206 0.67 13.82 -1.78
CA TYR A 206 0.92 15.25 -1.61
C TYR A 206 2.17 15.72 -2.37
N ALA A 207 3.28 14.99 -2.23
CA ALA A 207 4.50 15.25 -2.98
C ALA A 207 4.27 15.14 -4.49
N SER A 208 3.48 14.16 -4.96
CA SER A 208 3.09 14.05 -6.38
C SER A 208 2.37 15.30 -6.87
N THR A 209 1.46 15.84 -6.07
CA THR A 209 0.70 17.06 -6.41
C THR A 209 1.64 18.26 -6.58
N VAL A 210 2.58 18.44 -5.65
CA VAL A 210 3.58 19.52 -5.69
C VAL A 210 4.55 19.36 -6.87
N ILE A 211 5.07 18.16 -7.11
CA ILE A 211 6.00 17.91 -8.23
C ILE A 211 5.29 18.19 -9.56
N LYS A 212 4.06 17.70 -9.72
CA LYS A 212 3.25 17.92 -10.93
C LYS A 212 2.98 19.40 -11.18
N SER A 213 2.54 20.15 -10.16
CA SER A 213 2.21 21.58 -10.31
C SER A 213 3.41 22.43 -10.70
N VAL A 214 4.61 22.07 -10.22
CA VAL A 214 5.82 22.86 -10.42
C VAL A 214 6.57 22.46 -11.70
N SER A 215 6.52 21.18 -12.09
CA SER A 215 7.30 20.62 -13.21
C SER A 215 7.01 21.19 -14.59
N GLY A 216 5.79 21.68 -14.84
CA GLY A 216 5.37 22.10 -16.17
C GLY A 216 5.18 20.93 -17.15
N TRP A 217 5.32 19.68 -16.70
CA TRP A 217 5.03 18.51 -17.52
C TRP A 217 3.52 18.29 -17.62
N ASP A 218 3.05 18.04 -18.83
CA ASP A 218 1.67 17.61 -19.05
C ASP A 218 1.42 16.17 -18.58
N LYS A 219 0.15 15.79 -18.51
CA LYS A 219 -0.30 14.47 -18.07
C LYS A 219 0.25 13.34 -18.96
N GLU A 220 0.37 13.55 -20.28
CA GLU A 220 0.85 12.53 -21.22
C GLU A 220 2.35 12.27 -21.05
N ARG A 221 3.14 13.32 -20.83
CA ARG A 221 4.57 13.24 -20.59
C ARG A 221 4.89 12.54 -19.28
N ILE A 222 4.17 12.86 -18.20
CA ILE A 222 4.29 12.16 -16.92
C ILE A 222 3.99 10.68 -17.09
N LEU A 223 2.90 10.34 -17.79
CA LEU A 223 2.53 8.95 -18.05
C LEU A 223 3.62 8.24 -18.86
N LYS A 224 4.08 8.85 -19.96
CA LYS A 224 5.14 8.28 -20.78
C LYS A 224 6.39 8.02 -19.95
N HIS A 225 6.83 8.99 -19.16
CA HIS A 225 7.99 8.83 -18.29
C HIS A 225 7.79 7.68 -17.29
N ALA A 226 6.63 7.60 -16.61
CA ALA A 226 6.33 6.50 -15.69
C ALA A 226 6.34 5.10 -16.37
N LEU A 227 5.94 5.02 -17.65
CA LEU A 227 5.92 3.78 -18.42
C LEU A 227 7.28 3.38 -19.00
N THR A 228 8.15 4.34 -19.32
CA THR A 228 9.43 4.06 -20.00
C THR A 228 10.64 4.14 -19.08
N ALA A 229 10.54 4.86 -17.95
CA ALA A 229 11.65 5.02 -17.02
C ALA A 229 12.14 3.67 -16.50
N GLN A 230 13.47 3.55 -16.36
CA GLN A 230 14.13 2.33 -15.88
C GLN A 230 13.67 1.06 -16.63
N GLY A 231 13.55 1.15 -17.95
CA GLY A 231 13.15 0.00 -18.79
C GLY A 231 11.72 -0.50 -18.56
N GLY A 232 10.84 0.32 -17.99
CA GLY A 232 9.46 -0.05 -17.68
C GLY A 232 9.26 -0.66 -16.29
N THR A 233 10.30 -0.72 -15.46
CA THR A 233 10.24 -1.15 -14.04
C THR A 233 9.12 -0.42 -13.28
N PHE A 234 8.85 0.83 -13.66
CA PHE A 234 7.93 1.71 -12.98
C PHE A 234 6.48 1.72 -13.51
N LYS A 235 6.22 1.00 -14.61
CA LYS A 235 4.88 0.87 -15.21
C LYS A 235 3.77 0.53 -14.20
N PRO A 236 3.94 -0.42 -13.26
CA PRO A 236 2.88 -0.78 -12.30
C PRO A 236 2.42 0.39 -11.41
N TYR A 237 3.28 1.40 -11.21
CA TYR A 237 3.02 2.52 -10.31
C TYR A 237 2.37 3.72 -11.01
N ALA A 238 2.16 3.66 -12.33
CA ALA A 238 1.40 4.71 -13.04
C ALA A 238 -0.02 4.88 -12.44
N ALA A 239 -0.66 3.78 -12.00
CA ALA A 239 -1.95 3.88 -11.33
C ALA A 239 -1.89 4.69 -10.02
N LYS A 240 -0.79 4.58 -9.25
CA LYS A 240 -0.57 5.37 -8.02
C LYS A 240 -0.36 6.87 -8.29
N LEU A 241 0.00 7.23 -9.53
CA LEU A 241 0.03 8.62 -10.00
C LEU A 241 -1.34 9.16 -10.46
N GLY A 242 -2.41 8.36 -10.40
CA GLY A 242 -3.76 8.76 -10.79
C GLY A 242 -4.11 8.48 -12.25
N PHE A 243 -3.34 7.63 -12.94
CA PHE A 243 -3.67 7.18 -14.29
C PHE A 243 -4.59 5.97 -14.27
N SER A 244 -5.66 6.02 -15.08
CA SER A 244 -6.57 4.89 -15.20
C SER A 244 -5.92 3.72 -15.96
N LYS A 245 -6.46 2.50 -15.82
CA LYS A 245 -6.03 1.35 -16.66
C LYS A 245 -6.20 1.65 -18.16
N GLN A 246 -7.21 2.43 -18.53
CA GLN A 246 -7.46 2.85 -19.91
C GLN A 246 -6.39 3.85 -20.39
N ASP A 247 -6.01 4.82 -19.55
CA ASP A 247 -4.96 5.80 -19.86
C ASP A 247 -3.64 5.07 -20.18
N ILE A 248 -3.28 4.10 -19.33
CA ILE A 248 -2.09 3.28 -19.47
C ILE A 248 -2.16 2.49 -20.79
N ALA A 249 -3.25 1.73 -21.01
CA ALA A 249 -3.40 0.93 -22.23
C ALA A 249 -3.33 1.76 -23.52
N GLN A 250 -3.97 2.94 -23.54
CA GLN A 250 -3.92 3.85 -24.69
C GLN A 250 -2.52 4.40 -24.93
N ALA A 251 -1.81 4.80 -23.87
CA ALA A 251 -0.44 5.29 -23.99
C ALA A 251 0.49 4.20 -24.54
N GLU A 252 0.32 2.95 -24.11
CA GLU A 252 1.08 1.81 -24.64
C GLU A 252 0.81 1.57 -26.13
N LEU A 253 -0.47 1.58 -26.55
CA LEU A 253 -0.83 1.46 -27.97
C LEU A 253 -0.17 2.55 -28.83
N ARG A 254 -0.15 3.80 -28.35
CA ARG A 254 0.53 4.91 -29.05
C ARG A 254 2.04 4.72 -29.14
N MET A 255 2.67 4.14 -28.12
CA MET A 255 4.11 3.88 -28.13
C MET A 255 4.49 2.74 -29.07
N THR A 256 3.65 1.70 -29.17
CA THR A 256 3.86 0.60 -30.10
C THR A 256 3.72 1.05 -31.56
N ASN A 257 2.74 1.91 -31.86
CA ASN A 257 2.49 2.40 -33.24
C ASN A 257 3.51 3.44 -33.73
N ARG A 258 4.41 3.91 -32.88
CA ARG A 258 5.49 4.87 -33.23
C ARG A 258 6.84 4.19 -33.49
N ARG A 259 6.92 2.87 -33.33
CA ARG A 259 8.08 2.05 -33.69
C ARG A 259 7.89 1.48 -35.08
#